data_AF-A0A0D6Z9W3-F1
#
_entry.id   AF-A0A0D6Z9W3-F1
#
_cell.length_a   1.000
_cell.length_b   1.000
_cell.length_c   1.000
_cell.angle_alpha   90.00
_cell.angle_beta   90.00
_cell.angle_gamma   90.00
#
_symmetry.space_group_name_H-M   'P 1'
#
loop_
_entity.id
_entity.type
_entity.pdbx_description
1 polymer ?
#
loop_
_entity_poly.entity_id
_entity_poly.type
_entity_poly.pdbx_seq_one_letter_code
_entity_poly.pdbx_strand_id
1 'polypeptide(L)' 'MGECKIDHSKEDVQKKYESQKEFLPQDIQASFNNFLEEEHTQEILNEVFHLLKKYDLAAEEERNQRNNRLNLILKNV' A
#
# COMPACT_ATOMS: atom_id res chain seq x y z
N MET A 1 9.21 9.40 -10.35
CA MET A 1 8.46 10.11 -9.29
C MET A 1 7.46 11.02 -9.99
N GLY A 2 6.26 10.52 -10.27
CA GLY A 2 5.19 11.36 -10.83
C GLY A 2 4.49 12.02 -9.68
N GLU A 3 4.48 13.35 -9.65
CA GLU A 3 3.73 14.15 -8.69
C GLU A 3 2.27 13.70 -8.73
N CYS A 4 1.81 12.94 -7.72
CA CYS A 4 0.38 12.74 -7.56
C CYS A 4 -0.19 14.09 -7.15
N LYS A 5 -0.98 14.69 -8.04
CA LYS A 5 -1.71 15.95 -7.78
C LYS A 5 -3.00 15.73 -6.99
N ILE A 6 -3.29 14.48 -6.61
CA ILE A 6 -4.51 14.07 -5.94
C ILE A 6 -4.08 13.38 -4.65
N ASP A 7 -4.62 13.87 -3.55
CA ASP A 7 -4.53 13.23 -2.25
C ASP A 7 -5.42 11.98 -2.25
N HIS A 8 -4.80 10.81 -2.05
CA HIS A 8 -5.51 9.54 -1.97
C HIS A 8 -6.07 9.35 -0.57
N SER A 9 -7.39 9.41 -0.45
CA SER A 9 -8.08 9.08 0.79
C SER A 9 -7.89 7.62 1.18
N LYS A 10 -8.09 7.33 2.47
CA LYS A 10 -8.09 5.97 3.02
C LYS A 10 -8.99 5.00 2.25
N GLU A 11 -10.16 5.44 1.80
CA GLU A 11 -11.05 4.65 0.94
C GLU A 11 -10.41 4.27 -0.41
N ASP A 12 -9.62 5.16 -1.01
CA ASP A 12 -8.95 4.90 -2.29
C ASP A 12 -7.84 3.86 -2.10
N VAL A 13 -7.09 4.00 -1.00
CA VAL A 13 -6.10 3.00 -0.56
C VAL A 13 -6.77 1.65 -0.29
N GLN A 14 -7.90 1.62 0.41
CA GLN A 14 -8.64 0.40 0.71
C GLN A 14 -9.13 -0.29 -0.58
N LYS A 15 -9.81 0.43 -1.48
CA LYS A 15 -10.25 -0.12 -2.77
C LYS A 15 -9.08 -0.67 -3.58
N LYS A 16 -7.94 0.02 -3.52
CA LYS A 16 -6.72 -0.42 -4.20
C LYS A 16 -6.17 -1.68 -3.56
N TYR A 17 -6.09 -1.72 -2.24
CA TYR A 17 -5.67 -2.89 -1.48
C TYR A 17 -6.56 -4.09 -1.79
N GLU A 18 -7.89 -3.95 -1.74
CA GLU A 18 -8.81 -5.05 -2.07
C GLU A 18 -8.58 -5.61 -3.49
N SER A 19 -8.30 -4.74 -4.46
CA SER A 19 -7.98 -5.13 -5.84
C SER A 19 -6.61 -5.78 -6.01
N GLN A 20 -5.71 -5.65 -5.03
CA GLN A 20 -4.35 -6.20 -5.06
C GLN A 20 -4.15 -7.29 -4.01
N LYS A 21 -5.11 -7.47 -3.10
CA LYS A 21 -5.06 -8.36 -1.93
C LYS A 21 -4.73 -9.79 -2.31
N GLU A 22 -5.26 -10.28 -3.43
CA GLU A 22 -4.99 -11.61 -3.96
C GLU A 22 -3.52 -11.81 -4.38
N PHE A 23 -2.81 -10.74 -4.74
CA PHE A 23 -1.39 -10.75 -5.10
C PHE A 23 -0.48 -10.43 -3.90
N LEU A 24 -1.03 -9.91 -2.81
CA LEU A 24 -0.28 -9.51 -1.63
C LEU A 24 -0.04 -10.70 -0.70
N PRO A 25 1.15 -10.79 -0.07
CA PRO A 25 1.42 -11.83 0.91
C PRO A 25 0.55 -11.65 2.17
N GLN A 26 0.21 -12.76 2.84
CA GLN A 26 -0.64 -12.74 4.05
C GLN A 26 -0.11 -11.85 5.17
N ASP A 27 1.22 -11.74 5.33
CA ASP A 27 1.86 -10.87 6.34
C ASP A 27 1.44 -9.41 6.16
N ILE A 28 1.51 -8.91 4.91
CA ILE A 28 1.11 -7.55 4.59
C ILE A 28 -0.40 -7.38 4.76
N GLN A 29 -1.20 -8.35 4.33
CA GLN A 29 -2.66 -8.27 4.47
C GLN A 29 -3.10 -8.06 5.93
N ALA A 30 -2.46 -8.76 6.88
CA ALA A 30 -2.74 -8.62 8.30
C ALA A 30 -2.36 -7.23 8.81
N SER A 31 -1.16 -6.73 8.48
CA SER A 31 -0.73 -5.38 8.87
C SER A 31 -1.56 -4.28 8.21
N PHE A 32 -2.02 -4.50 6.98
CA PHE A 32 -2.83 -3.54 6.24
C PHE A 32 -4.22 -3.35 6.86
N ASN A 33 -4.80 -4.39 7.44
CA ASN A 33 -6.08 -4.25 8.15
C ASN A 33 -5.93 -3.31 9.36
N ASN A 34 -4.88 -3.48 10.18
CA ASN A 34 -4.61 -2.57 11.31
C ASN A 34 -4.38 -1.12 10.83
N PHE A 35 -3.60 -0.94 9.76
CA PHE A 35 -3.40 0.36 9.12
C PHE A 35 -4.71 0.99 8.62
N LEU A 36 -5.64 0.17 8.13
CA LEU A 36 -6.97 0.63 7.73
C LEU A 36 -7.93 0.81 8.92
N GLU A 37 -7.55 0.44 10.14
CA GLU A 37 -8.32 0.79 11.34
C GLU A 37 -7.87 2.14 11.89
N GLU A 38 -6.58 2.45 11.81
CA GLU A 38 -6.02 3.73 12.28
C GLU A 38 -6.12 4.87 11.26
N GLU A 39 -6.00 6.10 11.74
CA GLU A 39 -6.02 7.30 10.89
C GLU A 39 -4.58 7.72 10.59
N HIS A 40 -4.22 7.71 9.31
CA HIS A 40 -2.87 8.04 8.86
C HIS A 40 -2.84 9.34 8.06
N THR A 41 -1.68 9.97 8.03
CA THR A 41 -1.46 11.20 7.27
C THR A 41 -1.55 10.94 5.77
N GLN A 42 -1.88 11.98 5.01
CA GLN A 42 -1.96 11.92 3.54
C GLN A 42 -0.66 11.43 2.90
N GLU A 43 0.50 11.78 3.48
CA GLU A 43 1.81 11.31 3.01
C GLU A 43 1.90 9.77 3.03
N ILE A 44 1.45 9.15 4.12
CA ILE A 44 1.50 7.70 4.27
C ILE A 44 0.46 7.03 3.36
N LEU A 45 -0.76 7.56 3.30
CA LEU A 45 -1.81 7.04 2.41
C LEU A 45 -1.36 7.10 0.94
N ASN A 46 -0.77 8.22 0.51
CA ASN A 46 -0.22 8.38 -0.82
C ASN A 46 0.91 7.38 -1.07
N GLU A 47 1.89 7.25 -0.16
CA GLU A 47 3.00 6.32 -0.33
C GLU A 47 2.51 4.86 -0.46
N VAL A 48 1.61 4.43 0.42
CA VAL A 48 1.01 3.10 0.38
C VAL A 48 0.22 2.88 -0.93
N PHE A 49 -0.58 3.85 -1.36
CA PHE A 49 -1.29 3.77 -2.63
C PHE A 49 -0.34 3.60 -3.82
N HIS A 50 0.75 4.37 -3.85
CA HIS A 50 1.76 4.30 -4.89
C HIS A 50 2.47 2.95 -4.93
N LEU A 51 2.72 2.33 -3.78
CA LEU A 51 3.30 0.99 -3.69
C LEU A 51 2.36 -0.09 -4.24
N LEU A 52 1.06 0.04 -3.97
CA LEU A 52 0.02 -0.84 -4.51
C LEU A 52 -0.29 -0.60 -5.99
N LYS A 53 0.00 0.60 -6.51
CA LYS A 53 -0.27 0.97 -7.90
C LYS A 53 0.57 0.13 -8.87
N LYS A 54 -0.08 -0.61 -9.76
CA LYS A 54 0.57 -1.55 -10.70
C LYS A 54 1.32 -2.68 -10.00
N TYR A 55 0.92 -3.08 -8.79
CA TYR A 55 1.54 -4.21 -8.09
C TYR A 55 1.27 -5.55 -8.82
N ASP A 56 0.06 -5.73 -9.38
CA ASP A 56 -0.26 -6.90 -10.22
C ASP A 56 0.65 -6.99 -11.46
N LEU A 57 1.00 -5.86 -12.08
CA LEU A 57 1.91 -5.82 -13.22
C LEU A 57 3.40 -5.79 -12.84
N ALA A 58 3.73 -5.68 -11.54
CA ALA A 58 5.11 -5.62 -11.09
C ALA A 58 5.76 -7.02 -11.17
N ALA A 59 7.03 -7.04 -11.58
CA ALA A 59 7.85 -8.26 -11.54
C ALA A 59 8.10 -8.70 -10.09
N GLU A 60 8.49 -9.96 -9.88
CA GLU A 60 8.72 -10.51 -8.54
C GLU A 60 9.71 -9.69 -7.71
N GLU A 61 10.80 -9.20 -8.32
CA GLU A 61 11.80 -8.36 -7.66
C GLU A 61 11.19 -7.00 -7.22
N GLU A 62 10.45 -6.33 -8.09
CA GLU A 62 9.72 -5.10 -7.78
C GLU A 62 8.67 -5.32 -6.68
N ARG A 63 7.93 -6.42 -6.75
CA ARG A 63 6.96 -6.80 -5.72
C ARG A 63 7.66 -7.00 -4.39
N ASN A 64 8.83 -7.63 -4.37
CA ASN A 64 9.60 -7.83 -3.14
C ASN A 64 10.09 -6.50 -2.55
N GLN A 65 10.57 -5.56 -3.38
CA GLN A 65 10.92 -4.21 -2.94
C GLN A 65 9.72 -3.46 -2.36
N ARG A 66 8.57 -3.54 -3.03
CA ARG A 66 7.31 -2.95 -2.54
C ARG A 66 6.85 -3.58 -1.25
N ASN A 67 6.96 -4.90 -1.13
CA ASN A 67 6.62 -5.63 0.10
C ASN A 67 7.50 -5.18 1.26
N ASN A 68 8.80 -5.01 1.03
CA ASN A 68 9.72 -4.50 2.04
C ASN A 68 9.32 -3.08 2.48
N ARG A 69 8.98 -2.21 1.53
CA ARG A 69 8.55 -0.83 1.79
C ARG A 69 7.22 -0.78 2.54
N LEU A 70 6.23 -1.54 2.09
CA LEU A 70 4.94 -1.68 2.76
C LEU A 70 5.14 -2.17 4.19
N ASN A 71 5.97 -3.19 4.40
CA ASN A 71 6.20 -3.73 5.74
C ASN A 71 6.89 -2.72 6.66
N LEU A 72 7.81 -1.89 6.13
CA LEU A 72 8.44 -0.81 6.89
C LEU A 72 7.41 0.25 7.33
N ILE A 73 6.54 0.67 6.40
CA ILE A 73 5.50 1.67 6.71
C ILE A 73 4.54 1.07 7.74
N LEU A 74 3.94 -0.08 7.43
CA LEU A 74 2.91 -0.71 8.25
C LEU A 74 3.39 -1.17 9.63
N LYS A 75 4.70 -1.33 9.85
CA LYS A 75 5.29 -1.63 11.17
C LYS A 75 5.73 -0.40 11.96
N ASN A 76 5.81 0.76 11.32
CA ASN A 76 6.32 2.00 11.91
C ASN A 76 5.23 3.08 12.05
N VAL A 77 4.00 2.74 11.69
CA VAL A 77 2.78 3.48 12.02
C VAL A 77 2.21 2.94 13.32
#